data_AF-A0A7J4QID7-F1
#
_entry.id   AF-A0A7J4QID7-F1
#
_cell.length_a   1.000
_cell.length_b   1.000
_cell.length_c   1.000
_cell.angle_alpha   90.00
_cell.angle_beta   90.00
_cell.angle_gamma   90.00
#
_symmetry.space_group_name_H-M   'P 1'
#
loop_
_entity.id
_entity.type
_entity.pdbx_description
1 polymer ?
#
loop_
_entity_poly.entity_id
_entity_poly.type
_entity_poly.pdbx_seq_one_letter_code
_entity_poly.pdbx_strand_id
1 'polypeptide(L)'
;MEERRALRGTPPVAAPVAAPVAAQVAESVVDEFSSFVNIVDNLLGTALPEDTVNAFLASPEFALYERVGTNPTAAGHDDRVAFFAMVDGLLEDMPDEAITAFLASPEFQLYSRVGERYS
;
A
#
# COMPACT_ATOMS: atom_id res chain seq x y z
N MET A 1 21.20 57.40 -32.71
CA MET A 1 20.13 56.73 -31.94
C MET A 1 20.08 55.28 -32.39
N GLU A 2 20.03 54.39 -31.41
CA GLU A 2 20.06 52.94 -31.55
C GLU A 2 18.99 52.38 -32.48
N GLU A 3 19.33 51.35 -33.24
CA GLU A 3 18.61 50.07 -33.17
C GLU A 3 19.49 48.95 -33.74
N ARG A 4 20.31 48.37 -32.85
CA ARG A 4 20.92 47.05 -33.04
C ARG A 4 20.29 46.13 -32.01
N ARG A 5 19.24 45.39 -32.39
CA ARG A 5 18.79 44.22 -31.63
C ARG A 5 18.40 43.07 -32.56
N ALA A 6 19.45 42.39 -33.00
CA ALA A 6 19.59 40.95 -33.18
C ALA A 6 18.31 40.12 -33.37
N LEU A 7 17.96 39.92 -34.64
CA LEU A 7 17.11 38.82 -35.10
C LEU A 7 18.02 37.60 -35.39
N ARG A 8 18.36 36.80 -34.37
CA ARG A 8 18.93 35.45 -34.52
C ARG A 8 19.13 34.80 -33.16
N GLY A 9 18.31 33.82 -32.84
CA GLY A 9 18.37 33.08 -31.58
C GLY A 9 17.46 31.85 -31.59
N THR A 10 17.66 30.96 -32.55
CA THR A 10 17.24 29.55 -32.48
C THR A 10 18.54 28.79 -32.72
N PRO A 11 19.01 27.89 -31.83
CA PRO A 11 18.36 26.61 -31.48
C PRO A 11 18.67 26.20 -29.99
N PRO A 12 18.48 24.94 -29.53
CA PRO A 12 17.87 23.77 -30.14
C PRO A 12 16.67 23.23 -29.37
N VAL A 13 15.88 22.45 -30.09
CA VAL A 13 15.12 21.30 -29.59
C VAL A 13 15.92 20.56 -28.50
N ALA A 14 15.61 20.84 -27.24
CA ALA A 14 15.98 19.98 -26.15
C ALA A 14 15.09 18.73 -26.24
N ALA A 15 15.75 17.58 -26.31
CA ALA A 15 15.20 16.24 -26.33
C ALA A 15 14.02 16.07 -25.36
N PRO A 16 13.07 15.15 -25.64
CA PRO A 16 12.09 14.76 -24.64
C PRO A 16 12.88 14.25 -23.44
N VAL A 17 12.75 14.94 -22.31
CA VAL A 17 13.23 14.46 -21.03
C VAL A 17 12.47 13.17 -20.73
N ALA A 18 13.10 12.05 -21.09
CA ALA A 18 12.71 10.75 -20.60
C ALA A 18 13.05 10.69 -19.10
N ALA A 19 12.03 10.31 -18.32
CA ALA A 19 12.03 9.85 -16.93
C ALA A 19 12.00 10.89 -15.78
N PRO A 20 11.23 10.64 -14.69
CA PRO A 20 10.65 9.35 -14.31
C PRO A 20 9.11 9.37 -14.37
N VAL A 21 8.54 8.59 -15.27
CA VAL A 21 7.16 8.08 -15.11
C VAL A 21 7.12 6.95 -14.04
N ALA A 22 8.13 6.89 -13.16
CA ALA A 22 8.18 5.95 -12.04
C ALA A 22 7.63 6.57 -10.74
N ALA A 23 7.58 7.90 -10.62
CA ALA A 23 7.08 8.57 -9.42
C ALA A 23 5.54 8.64 -9.37
N GLN A 24 4.88 8.82 -10.52
CA GLN A 24 3.40 8.97 -10.57
C GLN A 24 2.65 7.62 -10.41
N VAL A 25 3.32 6.49 -10.66
CA VAL A 25 2.77 5.15 -10.44
C VAL A 25 2.87 4.75 -8.97
N ALA A 26 3.88 5.26 -8.25
CA ALA A 26 3.98 5.03 -6.82
C ALA A 26 2.79 5.67 -6.08
N GLU A 27 2.46 6.95 -6.34
CA GLU A 27 1.41 7.66 -5.60
C GLU A 27 0.01 7.01 -5.71
N SER A 28 -0.34 6.48 -6.87
CA SER A 28 -1.65 5.83 -7.09
C SER A 28 -1.72 4.40 -6.55
N VAL A 29 -0.62 3.64 -6.61
CA VAL A 29 -0.53 2.28 -6.04
C VAL A 29 -0.40 2.31 -4.51
N VAL A 30 0.14 3.40 -3.98
CA VAL A 30 0.33 3.61 -2.54
C VAL A 30 -0.99 3.94 -1.83
N ASP A 31 -1.92 4.62 -2.48
CA ASP A 31 -3.25 4.90 -1.92
C ASP A 31 -4.08 3.62 -1.72
N GLU A 32 -4.07 2.70 -2.70
CA GLU A 32 -4.74 1.40 -2.60
C GLU A 32 -4.18 0.56 -1.44
N PHE A 33 -2.85 0.55 -1.27
CA PHE A 33 -2.22 -0.19 -0.17
C PHE A 33 -2.50 0.44 1.20
N SER A 34 -2.52 1.77 1.29
CA SER A 34 -2.86 2.48 2.54
C SER A 34 -4.31 2.21 2.95
N SER A 35 -5.22 2.19 1.98
CA SER A 35 -6.62 1.83 2.20
C SER A 35 -6.76 0.36 2.61
N PHE A 36 -5.97 -0.54 2.02
CA PHE A 36 -5.88 -1.94 2.44
C PHE A 36 -5.40 -2.10 3.89
N VAL A 37 -4.33 -1.40 4.28
CA VAL A 37 -3.81 -1.43 5.66
C VAL A 37 -4.88 -0.96 6.65
N ASN A 38 -5.67 0.05 6.29
CA ASN A 38 -6.75 0.55 7.14
C ASN A 38 -7.92 -0.46 7.26
N ILE A 39 -8.25 -1.17 6.18
CA ILE A 39 -9.22 -2.28 6.19
C ILE A 39 -8.75 -3.38 7.12
N VAL A 40 -7.48 -3.79 6.98
CA VAL A 40 -6.88 -4.83 7.81
C VAL A 40 -6.87 -4.39 9.27
N ASP A 41 -6.48 -3.15 9.57
CA ASP A 41 -6.49 -2.62 10.94
C ASP A 41 -7.88 -2.65 11.56
N ASN A 42 -8.90 -2.26 10.78
CA ASN A 42 -10.28 -2.34 11.24
C ASN A 42 -10.71 -3.80 11.48
N LEU A 43 -10.35 -4.71 10.57
CA LEU A 43 -10.69 -6.13 10.67
C LEU A 43 -10.02 -6.79 11.86
N LEU A 44 -8.72 -6.59 12.04
CA LEU A 44 -7.98 -7.11 13.19
C LEU A 44 -8.47 -6.51 14.51
N GLY A 45 -8.91 -5.25 14.50
CA GLY A 45 -9.44 -4.58 15.69
C GLY A 45 -10.89 -4.94 16.05
N THR A 46 -11.68 -5.47 15.11
CA THR A 46 -13.13 -5.73 15.32
C THR A 46 -13.53 -7.19 15.21
N ALA A 47 -12.84 -7.98 14.37
CA ALA A 47 -13.21 -9.35 14.05
C ALA A 47 -12.30 -10.41 14.70
N LEU A 48 -11.11 -10.04 15.17
CA LEU A 48 -10.24 -10.98 15.90
C LEU A 48 -10.59 -11.07 17.39
N PRO A 49 -10.53 -12.28 17.98
CA PRO A 49 -10.64 -12.45 19.42
C PRO A 49 -9.40 -11.88 20.14
N GLU A 50 -9.59 -11.39 21.37
CA GLU A 50 -8.54 -10.77 22.19
C GLU A 50 -7.32 -11.68 22.40
N ASP A 51 -7.51 -13.01 22.40
CA ASP A 51 -6.43 -13.99 22.56
C ASP A 51 -5.51 -14.01 21.33
N THR A 52 -6.09 -14.03 20.11
CA THR A 52 -5.34 -13.97 18.85
C THR A 52 -4.68 -12.59 18.66
N VAL A 53 -5.36 -11.50 19.03
CA VAL A 53 -4.76 -10.16 19.02
C VAL A 53 -3.58 -10.08 19.98
N ASN A 54 -3.70 -10.59 21.21
CA ASN A 54 -2.58 -10.61 22.16
C ASN A 54 -1.42 -11.50 21.70
N ALA A 55 -1.71 -12.66 21.12
CA ALA A 55 -0.70 -13.54 20.55
C ALA A 55 0.05 -12.84 19.40
N PHE A 56 -0.67 -12.12 18.56
CA PHE A 56 -0.12 -11.31 17.47
C PHE A 56 0.72 -10.14 17.99
N LEU A 57 0.21 -9.37 18.97
CA LEU A 57 0.94 -8.27 19.61
C LEU A 57 2.26 -8.75 20.25
N ALA A 58 2.30 -9.99 20.74
CA ALA A 58 3.49 -10.61 21.30
C ALA A 58 4.43 -11.20 20.22
N SER A 59 3.97 -11.31 18.98
CA SER A 59 4.73 -11.89 17.88
C SER A 59 5.68 -10.87 17.23
N PRO A 60 6.78 -11.32 16.61
CA PRO A 60 7.71 -10.42 15.91
C PRO A 60 7.08 -9.76 14.68
N GLU A 61 5.96 -10.28 14.19
CA GLU A 61 5.24 -9.76 13.04
C GLU A 61 4.53 -8.43 13.38
N PHE A 62 4.17 -8.23 14.65
CA PHE A 62 3.59 -6.96 15.09
C PHE A 62 4.53 -5.77 14.84
N ALA A 63 5.85 -5.94 14.95
CA ALA A 63 6.80 -4.87 14.62
C ALA A 63 6.75 -4.47 13.14
N LEU A 64 6.49 -5.45 12.25
CA LEU A 64 6.28 -5.18 10.83
C LEU A 64 4.91 -4.52 10.61
N TYR A 65 3.89 -4.98 11.32
CA TYR A 65 2.56 -4.40 11.31
C TYR A 65 2.55 -2.94 11.76
N GLU A 66 3.16 -2.58 12.89
CA GLU A 66 3.27 -1.19 13.33
C GLU A 66 4.01 -0.33 12.31
N ARG A 67 5.12 -0.83 11.75
CA ARG A 67 5.92 -0.07 10.78
C ARG A 67 5.15 0.21 9.51
N VAL A 68 4.47 -0.80 8.96
CA VAL A 68 3.69 -0.70 7.73
C VAL A 68 2.35 0.02 7.99
N GLY A 69 1.75 -0.17 9.16
CA GLY A 69 0.53 0.49 9.64
C GLY A 69 0.71 1.99 9.83
N THR A 70 1.84 2.39 10.43
CA THR A 70 2.17 3.81 10.67
C THR A 70 2.55 4.52 9.38
N ASN A 71 3.20 3.81 8.43
CA ASN A 71 3.65 4.41 7.18
C ASN A 71 3.57 3.44 5.99
N PRO A 72 2.35 3.15 5.49
CA PRO A 72 2.14 2.25 4.34
C PRO A 72 2.76 2.80 3.06
N THR A 73 2.85 4.13 2.97
CA THR A 73 3.55 4.92 1.96
C THR A 73 5.03 4.61 1.86
N ALA A 74 5.71 4.41 2.99
CA ALA A 74 7.14 4.15 3.04
C ALA A 74 7.50 2.66 3.00
N ALA A 75 6.52 1.78 3.17
CA ALA A 75 6.71 0.34 3.09
C ALA A 75 7.16 -0.06 1.67
N GLY A 76 8.31 -0.72 1.58
CA GLY A 76 8.81 -1.28 0.32
C GLY A 76 7.95 -2.45 -0.16
N HIS A 77 8.14 -2.88 -1.40
CA HIS A 77 7.38 -4.02 -1.95
C HIS A 77 7.52 -5.28 -1.07
N ASP A 78 8.74 -5.59 -0.61
CA ASP A 78 9.03 -6.73 0.26
C ASP A 78 8.26 -6.65 1.60
N ASP A 79 8.21 -5.45 2.20
CA ASP A 79 7.46 -5.22 3.44
C ASP A 79 5.95 -5.39 3.24
N ARG A 80 5.43 -5.01 2.07
CA ARG A 80 4.00 -5.14 1.73
C ARG A 80 3.61 -6.60 1.53
N VAL A 81 4.48 -7.39 0.88
CA VAL A 81 4.30 -8.84 0.71
C VAL A 81 4.35 -9.54 2.07
N ALA A 82 5.35 -9.21 2.91
CA ALA A 82 5.46 -9.75 4.26
C ALA A 82 4.26 -9.37 5.14
N PHE A 83 3.77 -8.14 5.02
CA PHE A 83 2.56 -7.69 5.70
C PHE A 83 1.33 -8.46 5.23
N PHE A 84 1.17 -8.67 3.92
CA PHE A 84 0.06 -9.44 3.38
C PHE A 84 0.07 -10.88 3.90
N ALA A 85 1.22 -11.57 3.84
CA ALA A 85 1.36 -12.94 4.32
C ALA A 85 1.05 -13.08 5.82
N MET A 86 1.45 -12.10 6.63
CA MET A 86 1.09 -12.04 8.05
C MET A 86 -0.42 -11.91 8.23
N VAL A 87 -1.06 -11.00 7.50
CA VAL A 87 -2.51 -10.77 7.60
C VAL A 87 -3.29 -11.99 7.15
N ASP A 88 -2.85 -12.65 6.07
CA ASP A 88 -3.43 -13.89 5.58
C ASP A 88 -3.39 -15.00 6.65
N GLY A 89 -2.27 -15.15 7.36
CA GLY A 89 -2.18 -16.08 8.49
C GLY A 89 -3.11 -15.73 9.66
N LEU A 90 -3.31 -14.43 9.95
CA LEU A 90 -4.27 -14.00 10.98
C LEU A 90 -5.72 -14.25 10.56
N LEU A 91 -6.02 -14.11 9.27
CA LEU A 91 -7.32 -14.45 8.69
C LEU A 91 -7.57 -15.97 8.77
N GLU A 92 -6.57 -16.80 8.48
CA GLU A 92 -6.70 -18.26 8.65
C GLU A 92 -7.02 -18.67 10.10
N ASP A 93 -6.56 -17.90 11.09
CA ASP A 93 -6.86 -18.12 12.51
C ASP A 93 -8.23 -17.56 12.95
N MET A 94 -8.95 -16.86 12.06
CA MET A 94 -10.30 -16.35 12.35
C MET A 94 -11.38 -17.43 12.23
N PRO A 95 -12.48 -17.31 13.01
CA PRO A 95 -13.63 -18.18 12.82
C PRO A 95 -14.26 -17.97 11.43
N ASP A 96 -14.77 -19.05 10.83
CA ASP A 96 -15.42 -19.02 9.51
C ASP A 96 -16.51 -17.95 9.38
N GLU A 97 -17.20 -17.62 10.47
CA GLU A 97 -18.24 -16.59 10.50
C GLU A 97 -17.67 -15.18 10.28
N ALA A 98 -16.51 -14.87 10.87
CA ALA A 98 -15.80 -13.61 10.67
C ALA A 98 -15.19 -13.53 9.26
N ILE A 99 -14.59 -14.64 8.79
CA ILE A 99 -14.10 -14.76 7.41
C ILE A 99 -15.24 -14.52 6.42
N THR A 100 -16.38 -15.20 6.60
CA THR A 100 -17.53 -15.08 5.70
C THR A 100 -18.10 -13.65 5.70
N ALA A 101 -18.17 -13.02 6.87
CA ALA A 101 -18.59 -11.62 6.98
C ALA A 101 -17.63 -10.67 6.24
N PHE A 102 -16.31 -10.92 6.35
CA PHE A 102 -15.30 -10.15 5.64
C PHE A 102 -15.38 -10.38 4.12
N LEU A 103 -15.46 -11.63 3.65
CA LEU A 103 -15.62 -11.96 2.23
C LEU A 103 -16.89 -11.35 1.61
N ALA A 104 -17.94 -11.17 2.41
CA ALA A 104 -19.17 -10.51 2.00
C ALA A 104 -19.10 -8.97 2.07
N SER A 105 -18.07 -8.40 2.68
CA SER A 105 -17.90 -6.97 2.84
C SER A 105 -17.29 -6.33 1.58
N PRO A 106 -17.56 -5.04 1.32
CA PRO A 106 -16.92 -4.32 0.22
C PRO A 106 -15.41 -4.18 0.43
N GLU A 107 -14.92 -4.28 1.67
CA GLU A 107 -13.50 -4.24 1.97
C GLU A 107 -12.72 -5.42 1.36
N PHE A 108 -13.35 -6.60 1.25
CA PHE A 108 -12.73 -7.76 0.62
C PHE A 108 -12.35 -7.52 -0.85
N GLN A 109 -13.11 -6.68 -1.59
CA GLN A 109 -12.76 -6.38 -2.98
C GLN A 109 -11.41 -5.64 -3.09
N LEU A 110 -11.12 -4.76 -2.12
CA LEU A 110 -9.82 -4.08 -2.08
C LEU A 110 -8.73 -5.03 -1.60
N TYR A 111 -9.01 -5.81 -0.55
CA TYR A 111 -8.12 -6.86 -0.06
C TYR A 111 -7.69 -7.81 -1.17
N SER A 112 -8.65 -8.35 -1.94
CA SER A 112 -8.38 -9.29 -3.03
C SER A 112 -7.54 -8.64 -4.13
N ARG A 113 -7.86 -7.40 -4.55
CA ARG A 113 -7.08 -6.70 -5.58
C ARG A 113 -5.64 -6.42 -5.16
N VAL A 114 -5.45 -6.05 -3.90
CA VAL A 114 -4.12 -5.81 -3.32
C VAL A 114 -3.39 -7.15 -3.15
N GLY A 115 -4.07 -8.19 -2.67
CA GLY A 115 -3.55 -9.55 -2.59
C GLY A 115 -3.09 -10.10 -3.93
N GLU A 116 -3.87 -9.97 -5.01
CA GLU A 116 -3.43 -10.41 -6.35
C GLU A 116 -2.15 -9.72 -6.84
N ARG A 117 -1.81 -8.55 -6.29
CA ARG A 117 -0.61 -7.78 -6.62
C ARG A 117 0.58 -8.09 -5.70
N TYR A 118 0.34 -8.55 -4.47
CA TYR A 118 1.35 -8.74 -3.43
C TYR A 118 1.36 -10.15 -2.79
N SER A 119 0.59 -11.10 -3.31
CA SER A 119 0.57 -12.53 -2.95
C SER A 119 1.65 -13.34 -3.66
#